data_AF-A0A923VDC8-F1
#
_entry.id   AF-A0A923VDC8-F1
#
_cell.length_a   1.000
_cell.length_b   1.000
_cell.length_c   1.000
_cell.angle_alpha   90.00
_cell.angle_beta   90.00
_cell.angle_gamma   90.00
#
_symmetry.space_group_name_H-M   'P 1'
#
loop_
_entity.id
_entity.type
_entity.pdbx_description
1 polymer ?
#
loop_
_entity_poly.entity_id
_entity_poly.type
_entity_poly.pdbx_seq_one_letter_code
_entity_poly.pdbx_strand_id
1 'polypeptide(L)' 'LNQLDAWQIPFALVFTKSDKETQSVVAKNVKAFLDRLRKTWQFLPQHFVTSASKKLGRDKILKLIDEKNEAKEEA' A
#
# COMPACT_ATOMS: atom_id res chain seq x y z
N LEU A 1 -3.37 -7.52 9.63
CA LEU A 1 -2.28 -7.96 8.73
C LEU A 1 -1.99 -9.44 8.91
N ASN A 2 -1.62 -9.88 10.12
CA ASN A 2 -1.32 -11.31 10.36
C ASN A 2 -2.45 -12.28 10.02
N GLN A 3 -3.73 -11.88 10.14
CA GLN A 3 -4.85 -12.72 9.70
C GLN A 3 -4.93 -12.84 8.16
N LEU A 4 -4.70 -11.74 7.44
CA LEU A 4 -4.65 -11.77 5.96
C LEU A 4 -3.50 -12.65 5.48
N ASP A 5 -2.38 -12.62 6.21
CA ASP A 5 -1.23 -13.50 5.99
C ASP A 5 -1.60 -14.98 6.22
N ALA A 6 -2.20 -15.28 7.38
CA ALA A 6 -2.62 -16.65 7.71
C ALA A 6 -3.64 -17.21 6.70
N TRP A 7 -4.51 -16.35 6.16
CA TRP A 7 -5.47 -16.71 5.11
C TRP A 7 -4.89 -16.68 3.69
N GLN A 8 -3.62 -16.31 3.55
CA GLN A 8 -2.93 -16.20 2.25
C GLN A 8 -3.69 -15.29 1.25
N ILE A 9 -4.35 -14.25 1.77
CA ILE A 9 -5.06 -13.28 0.94
C ILE A 9 -4.04 -12.24 0.47
N PRO A 10 -3.82 -12.06 -0.85
CA PRO A 10 -2.95 -11.00 -1.34
C PRO A 10 -3.56 -9.63 -1.06
N PHE A 11 -2.77 -8.71 -0.51
CA PHE A 11 -3.21 -7.35 -0.22
C PHE A 11 -2.09 -6.32 -0.40
N ALA A 12 -2.49 -5.06 -0.55
CA ALA A 12 -1.58 -3.90 -0.55
C ALA A 12 -2.00 -2.93 0.57
N LEU A 13 -1.03 -2.18 1.10
CA LEU A 13 -1.29 -1.13 2.10
C LEU A 13 -1.49 0.22 1.42
N VAL A 14 -2.54 0.95 1.81
CA VAL A 14 -2.81 2.29 1.28
C VAL A 14 -2.80 3.30 2.43
N PHE A 15 -1.76 4.13 2.47
CA PHE A 15 -1.69 5.29 3.36
C PHE A 15 -2.49 6.43 2.72
N THR A 16 -3.58 6.83 3.36
CA THR A 16 -4.52 7.83 2.82
C THR A 16 -4.28 9.23 3.40
N LYS A 17 -4.94 10.23 2.80
CA LYS A 17 -5.00 11.62 3.28
C LYS A 17 -3.61 12.28 3.41
N SER A 18 -2.68 11.95 2.53
CA SER A 18 -1.31 12.49 2.56
C SER A 18 -1.24 14.01 2.35
N ASP A 19 -2.34 14.65 1.93
CA ASP A 19 -2.47 16.10 1.80
C ASP A 19 -2.57 16.85 3.14
N LYS A 20 -2.89 16.15 4.23
CA LYS A 20 -3.04 16.74 5.57
C LYS A 20 -1.70 17.04 6.26
N GLU A 21 -0.63 16.47 5.76
CA GLU A 21 0.70 16.53 6.38
C GLU A 21 1.75 16.93 5.35
N THR A 22 2.91 17.39 5.83
CA THR A 22 4.06 17.67 4.95
C THR A 22 4.64 16.36 4.40
N GLN A 23 5.28 16.41 3.23
CA GLN A 23 5.90 15.24 2.61
C GLN A 23 6.91 14.55 3.54
N SER A 24 7.66 15.32 4.33
CA SER A 24 8.61 14.80 5.32
C SER A 24 7.90 14.02 6.44
N VAL A 25 6.81 14.56 6.99
CA VAL A 25 6.01 13.88 8.02
C VAL A 25 5.37 12.61 7.48
N VAL A 26 4.81 12.66 6.27
CA VAL A 26 4.25 11.48 5.60
C VAL A 26 5.31 10.39 5.42
N ALA A 27 6.49 10.74 4.88
CA ALA A 27 7.59 9.80 4.68
C ALA A 27 8.07 9.19 6.01
N LYS A 28 8.20 10.00 7.07
CA LYS A 28 8.56 9.54 8.41
C LYS A 28 7.55 8.55 8.97
N ASN A 29 6.25 8.85 8.86
CA ASN A 29 5.18 8.01 9.39
C ASN A 29 5.07 6.68 8.63
N VAL A 30 5.15 6.72 7.30
CA VAL A 30 5.18 5.51 6.45
C VAL A 30 6.37 4.65 6.83
N LYS A 31 7.57 5.24 6.92
CA LYS A 31 8.78 4.51 7.31
C LYS A 31 8.63 3.87 8.69
N ALA A 32 8.15 4.61 9.68
CA ALA A 32 7.94 4.09 11.04
C ALA A 32 6.96 2.90 11.06
N PHE A 33 5.88 2.97 10.30
CA PHE A 33 4.93 1.86 10.17
C PHE A 33 5.59 0.62 9.55
N LEU A 34 6.31 0.80 8.44
CA LEU A 34 6.99 -0.30 7.75
C LEU A 34 8.11 -0.91 8.61
N ASP A 35 8.88 -0.10 9.34
CA ASP A 35 9.93 -0.57 10.25
C ASP A 35 9.36 -1.38 11.41
N ARG A 36 8.16 -1.02 11.90
CA ARG A 36 7.46 -1.86 12.88
C ARG A 36 7.00 -3.18 12.26
N LEU A 37 6.48 -3.15 11.04
CA LEU A 37 5.99 -4.34 10.35
C LEU A 37 7.13 -5.32 10.02
N ARG A 38 8.31 -4.82 9.64
CA ARG A 38 9.53 -5.62 9.40
C ARG A 38 9.97 -6.47 10.58
N LYS A 39 9.56 -6.13 11.81
CA LYS A 39 9.89 -6.94 12.99
C LYS A 39 9.22 -8.31 12.96
N THR A 40 8.09 -8.46 12.26
CA THR A 40 7.35 -9.72 12.18
C THR A 40 7.15 -10.21 10.74
N TRP A 41 7.36 -9.36 9.73
CA TRP A 41 7.21 -9.70 8.31
C TRP A 41 8.57 -9.69 7.63
N GLN A 42 8.96 -10.82 7.01
CA GLN A 42 10.19 -10.92 6.21
C GLN A 42 10.10 -10.07 4.94
N PHE A 43 8.95 -10.11 4.27
CA PHE A 43 8.67 -9.32 3.08
C PHE A 43 7.52 -8.35 3.38
N LEU A 44 7.70 -7.09 3.01
CA LEU A 44 6.66 -6.10 3.20
C LEU A 44 5.67 -6.16 2.04
N PRO A 45 4.35 -6.04 2.31
CA PRO A 45 3.37 -5.91 1.25
C PRO A 45 3.61 -4.64 0.44
N GLN A 46 3.21 -4.67 -0.83
CA GLN A 46 3.20 -3.47 -1.67
C GLN A 46 2.39 -2.37 -0.99
N HIS A 47 2.84 -1.12 -1.10
CA HIS A 47 2.17 0.00 -0.44
C HIS A 47 2.16 1.27 -1.28
N PHE A 48 1.15 2.10 -1.03
CA PHE A 48 0.91 3.35 -1.73
C PHE A 48 0.65 4.48 -0.73
N VAL A 49 1.12 5.67 -1.07
CA VAL A 49 0.72 6.91 -0.41
C VAL A 49 -0.24 7.65 -1.32
N THR A 50 -1.39 8.05 -0.77
CA THR A 50 -2.50 8.60 -1.55
C THR A 50 -3.14 9.81 -0.90
N SER A 51 -3.75 10.64 -1.74
CA SER A 51 -4.64 11.72 -1.32
C SER A 51 -5.80 11.76 -2.30
N ALA A 52 -7.02 11.52 -1.79
CA ALA A 52 -8.23 11.60 -2.60
C ALA A 52 -8.48 13.03 -3.11
N SER A 53 -8.25 14.03 -2.26
CA SER A 53 -8.43 15.46 -2.60
C SER A 53 -7.46 15.91 -3.69
N LYS A 54 -6.20 15.48 -3.63
CA LYS A 54 -5.18 15.80 -4.64
C LYS A 54 -5.11 14.80 -5.80
N LYS A 55 -5.98 13.77 -5.80
CA LYS A 55 -5.95 12.62 -6.73
C LYS A 55 -4.57 11.92 -6.79
N LEU A 56 -3.75 12.08 -5.76
CA LEU A 56 -2.40 11.51 -5.69
C LEU A 56 -2.49 9.99 -5.48
N GLY A 57 -1.72 9.24 -6.27
CA GLY A 57 -1.61 7.79 -6.15
C GLY A 57 -2.75 7.01 -6.81
N ARG A 58 -3.78 7.69 -7.35
CA ARG A 58 -4.90 7.08 -8.06
C ARG A 58 -4.42 6.21 -9.22
N ASP A 59 -3.62 6.78 -10.12
CA ASP A 59 -3.23 6.09 -11.36
C ASP A 59 -2.32 4.88 -11.05
N LYS A 60 -1.52 4.94 -9.98
CA LYS A 60 -0.72 3.79 -9.52
C LYS A 60 -1.58 2.64 -8.99
N ILE A 61 -2.67 2.97 -8.27
CA ILE A 61 -3.61 1.97 -7.76
C ILE A 61 -4.43 1.37 -8.91
N LEU A 62 -4.91 2.19 -9.84
CA LEU A 62 -5.63 1.71 -11.02
C LEU A 62 -4.75 0.76 -11.85
N LYS A 63 -3.50 1.16 -12.12
CA LYS A 63 -2.54 0.28 -12.81
C LYS A 63 -2.33 -1.05 -12.09
N LEU A 64 -2.23 -1.05 -10.76
CA LEU A 64 -2.15 -2.30 -9.99
C LEU A 64 -3.41 -3.15 -10.17
N ILE A 65 -4.60 -2.55 -10.10
CA ILE A 65 -5.86 -3.29 -10.28
C ILE A 65 -5.91 -3.91 -11.69
N ASP A 66 -5.54 -3.14 -12.70
CA ASP A 66 -5.49 -3.60 -14.09
C ASP A 66 -4.51 -4.78 -14.23
N GLU A 67 -3.27 -4.64 -13.73
CA GLU A 67 -2.26 -5.72 -13.72
C GLU A 67 -2.78 -7.01 -13.04
N LYS A 68 -3.58 -6.88 -11.96
CA LYS A 68 -4.15 -8.04 -11.26
C LYS A 68 -5.34 -8.65 -11.99
N ASN A 69 -6.10 -7.87 -12.73
CA ASN A 69 -7.19 -8.37 -13.54
C ASN A 69 -6.67 -9.07 -14.80
N GLU A 70 -5.66 -8.50 -15.49
CA GLU A 70 -5.01 -9.12 -16.64
C GLU A 70 -4.39 -10.48 -16.27
N ALA A 71 -3.62 -10.53 -15.17
CA ALA A 71 -3.03 -11.77 -14.68
C ALA A 71 -4.05 -12.87 -14.34
N LYS A 72 -5.32 -12.50 -14.10
CA LYS A 72 -6.41 -13.45 -13.85
C LYS A 72 -7.01 -14.00 -15.13
N GLU A 73 -6.97 -13.26 -16.24
CA GLU A 73 -7.50 -13.72 -17.53
C GLU A 73 -6.57 -14.73 -18.21
N GLU A 74 -5.28 -14.73 -17.87
CA GLU A 74 -4.27 -15.65 -18.39
C GLU A 74 -4.13 -16.98 -17.60
N ALA A 75 -4.84 -17.12 -16.47
CA ALA A 75 -4.75 -18.26 -15.54
C ALA A 75 -6.00 -19.14 -15.56
#